data_AF-A0A7S1UPI9-F1
#
_entry.id   AF-A0A7S1UPI9-F1
#
_cell.length_a   1.000
_cell.length_b   1.000
_cell.length_c   1.000
_cell.angle_alpha   90.00
_cell.angle_beta   90.00
_cell.angle_gamma   90.00
#
_symmetry.space_group_name_H-M   'P 1'
#
loop_
_entity.id
_entity.type
_entity.pdbx_description
1 polymer ?
#
loop_
_entity_poly.entity_id
_entity_poly.type
_entity_poly.pdbx_seq_one_letter_code
_entity_poly.pdbx_strand_id
1 'polypeptide(L)'
;TCTFTFPPDFGATQPSPAYHSIAGDSILYLDWKLIDPTVNLHCPACRAHLKHTRTNFSHHKTLFPVWDVKGRPMYAVLMNYKCPQCQSNVAANDGKLLSSLPTYLRCMYPVNPIYATGGFHITEALSQLLENLMVTYANGDFVSKMLYQELGREYTRKVATYLSLSPTRDFTGEREYES
;
A
#
# COMPACT_ATOMS: atom_id res chain seq x y z
N THR A 1 9.80 -1.22 -8.22
CA THR A 1 8.40 -0.73 -8.07
C THR A 1 8.33 0.68 -8.61
N CYS A 2 7.16 1.13 -9.06
CA CYS A 2 6.97 2.54 -9.41
C CYS A 2 6.13 3.19 -8.32
N THR A 3 6.66 4.23 -7.68
CA THR A 3 5.96 4.98 -6.64
C THR A 3 5.60 6.34 -7.17
N PHE A 4 4.33 6.72 -7.05
CA PHE A 4 3.86 8.06 -7.41
C PHE A 4 3.38 8.76 -6.14
N THR A 5 3.93 9.93 -5.85
CA THR A 5 3.52 10.78 -4.73
C THR A 5 2.67 11.93 -5.27
N PHE A 6 1.49 12.14 -4.67
CA PHE A 6 0.62 13.25 -5.06
C PHE A 6 1.27 14.58 -4.68
N PRO A 7 1.56 15.47 -5.64
CA PRO A 7 2.16 16.76 -5.33
C PRO A 7 1.18 17.65 -4.57
N PRO A 8 1.67 18.59 -3.74
CA PRO A 8 0.83 19.64 -3.17
C PRO A 8 0.15 20.48 -4.26
N ASP A 9 -1.07 20.92 -4.01
CA ASP A 9 -1.83 21.80 -4.92
C ASP A 9 -1.79 23.25 -4.43
N PHE A 10 -0.65 23.92 -4.66
CA PHE A 10 -0.47 25.33 -4.28
C PHE A 10 -1.01 26.32 -5.33
N GLY A 11 -1.51 25.83 -6.46
CA GLY A 11 -1.88 26.66 -7.61
C GLY A 11 -3.39 26.79 -7.86
N ALA A 12 -4.23 26.02 -7.17
CA ALA A 12 -5.67 26.09 -7.37
C ALA A 12 -6.27 27.38 -6.78
N THR A 13 -7.06 28.08 -7.58
CA THR A 13 -7.89 29.22 -7.13
C THR A 13 -8.90 28.81 -6.06
N GLN A 14 -9.24 27.51 -6.01
CA GLN A 14 -10.12 26.92 -5.02
C GLN A 14 -9.59 25.52 -4.68
N PRO A 15 -9.09 25.27 -3.47
CA PRO A 15 -8.52 23.97 -3.11
C PRO A 15 -9.61 22.90 -3.06
N SER A 16 -9.32 21.73 -3.63
CA SER A 16 -10.22 20.57 -3.55
C SER A 16 -9.98 19.81 -2.25
N PRO A 17 -11.02 19.57 -1.41
CA PRO A 17 -10.84 18.85 -0.15
C PRO A 17 -10.39 17.40 -0.39
N ALA A 18 -10.92 16.76 -1.44
CA ALA A 18 -10.56 15.39 -1.81
C ALA A 18 -9.12 15.27 -2.34
N TYR A 19 -8.62 16.28 -3.05
CA TYR A 19 -7.22 16.27 -3.49
C TYR A 19 -6.28 16.59 -2.32
N HIS A 20 -6.63 17.58 -1.50
CA HIS A 20 -5.85 17.96 -0.32
C HIS A 20 -5.73 16.81 0.69
N SER A 21 -6.78 15.98 0.81
CA SER A 21 -6.76 14.78 1.64
C SER A 21 -5.75 13.73 1.16
N ILE A 22 -5.40 13.66 -0.13
CA ILE A 22 -4.42 12.70 -0.68
C ILE A 22 -3.07 13.32 -1.04
N ALA A 23 -2.96 14.66 -1.08
CA ALA A 23 -1.69 15.34 -1.35
C ALA A 23 -0.59 14.90 -0.37
N GLY A 24 0.59 14.54 -0.87
CA GLY A 24 1.69 13.97 -0.10
C GLY A 24 1.62 12.46 0.12
N ASP A 25 0.48 11.79 -0.16
CA ASP A 25 0.42 10.33 -0.14
C ASP A 25 1.09 9.73 -1.35
N SER A 26 1.44 8.46 -1.22
CA SER A 26 2.05 7.69 -2.31
C SER A 26 1.21 6.47 -2.67
N ILE A 27 1.13 6.23 -3.98
CA ILE A 27 0.61 4.98 -4.56
C ILE A 27 1.79 4.18 -5.09
N LEU A 28 1.78 2.89 -4.77
CA LEU A 28 2.76 1.92 -5.23
C LEU A 28 2.18 1.10 -6.38
N TYR A 29 2.81 1.12 -7.55
CA TYR A 29 2.49 0.21 -8.64
C TYR A 29 3.47 -0.96 -8.66
N LEU A 30 2.94 -2.17 -8.39
CA LEU A 30 3.70 -3.40 -8.30
C LEU A 30 3.40 -4.32 -9.47
N ASP A 31 4.32 -4.32 -10.45
CA ASP A 31 4.36 -5.29 -11.54
C ASP A 31 5.81 -5.71 -11.77
N TRP A 32 6.11 -6.99 -11.51
CA TRP A 32 7.47 -7.51 -11.61
C TRP A 32 8.02 -7.50 -13.02
N LYS A 33 7.19 -7.70 -14.06
CA LYS A 33 7.64 -7.65 -15.46
C LYS A 33 7.84 -6.23 -15.96
N LEU A 34 7.18 -5.25 -15.34
CA LEU A 34 7.46 -3.84 -15.61
C LEU A 34 8.80 -3.42 -15.00
N ILE A 35 9.13 -3.95 -13.81
CA ILE A 35 10.38 -3.66 -13.10
C ILE A 35 11.57 -4.34 -13.79
N ASP A 36 11.42 -5.63 -14.13
CA ASP A 36 12.40 -6.41 -14.87
C ASP A 36 11.68 -7.30 -15.88
N PRO A 37 11.69 -6.96 -17.18
CA PRO A 37 11.03 -7.75 -18.23
C PRO A 37 11.52 -9.21 -18.31
N THR A 38 12.76 -9.46 -17.88
CA THR A 38 13.41 -10.77 -17.96
C THR A 38 13.09 -11.68 -16.78
N VAL A 39 12.51 -11.16 -15.70
CA VAL A 39 12.23 -11.95 -14.49
C VAL A 39 11.30 -13.12 -14.79
N ASN A 40 11.67 -14.32 -14.36
CA ASN A 40 10.84 -15.51 -14.53
C ASN A 40 9.92 -15.71 -13.32
N LEU A 41 8.64 -15.44 -13.52
CA LEU A 41 7.60 -15.62 -12.50
C LEU A 41 7.04 -17.04 -12.58
N HIS A 42 7.18 -17.79 -11.50
CA HIS A 42 6.70 -19.17 -11.40
C HIS A 42 5.55 -19.26 -10.40
N CYS A 43 4.56 -20.11 -10.71
CA CYS A 43 3.44 -20.37 -9.82
C CYS A 43 3.95 -21.01 -8.52
N PRO A 44 3.62 -20.46 -7.34
CA PRO A 44 4.02 -21.05 -6.07
C PRO A 44 3.51 -22.48 -5.85
N ALA A 45 2.41 -22.87 -6.49
CA ALA A 45 1.78 -24.18 -6.30
C ALA A 45 2.33 -25.27 -7.23
N CYS A 46 2.53 -24.97 -8.51
CA CYS A 46 2.90 -25.99 -9.53
C CYS A 46 4.13 -25.63 -10.37
N ARG A 47 4.81 -24.52 -10.05
CA ARG A 47 6.03 -24.02 -10.72
C ARG A 47 5.89 -23.65 -12.21
N ALA A 48 4.71 -23.77 -12.81
CA ALA A 48 4.47 -23.27 -14.18
C ALA A 48 4.64 -21.76 -14.29
N HIS A 49 5.00 -21.26 -15.48
CA HIS A 49 5.13 -19.83 -15.75
C HIS A 49 3.79 -19.09 -15.58
N LEU A 50 3.85 -18.01 -14.82
CA LEU A 50 2.72 -17.13 -14.55
C LEU A 50 2.48 -16.17 -15.74
N LYS A 51 1.20 -15.95 -16.09
CA LYS A 51 0.80 -15.01 -17.15
C LYS A 51 0.19 -13.75 -16.54
N HIS A 52 0.46 -12.60 -17.15
CA HIS A 52 -0.19 -11.33 -16.80
C HIS A 52 -1.69 -11.41 -17.00
N THR A 53 -2.43 -10.75 -16.11
CA THR A 53 -3.86 -10.53 -16.29
C THR A 53 -4.19 -9.05 -16.10
N ARG A 54 -4.95 -8.71 -15.07
CA ARG A 54 -5.41 -7.38 -14.74
C ARG A 54 -4.94 -7.01 -13.34
N THR A 55 -4.69 -5.73 -13.10
CA THR A 55 -4.41 -5.25 -11.74
C THR A 55 -5.67 -5.29 -10.88
N ASN A 56 -5.51 -5.36 -9.56
CA ASN A 56 -6.61 -5.19 -8.59
C ASN A 56 -7.44 -3.92 -8.87
N PHE A 57 -6.79 -2.81 -9.18
CA PHE A 57 -7.44 -1.55 -9.49
C PHE A 57 -8.24 -1.59 -10.78
N SER A 58 -7.70 -2.19 -11.84
CA SER A 58 -8.41 -2.28 -13.13
C SER A 58 -9.66 -3.17 -13.07
N HIS A 59 -9.66 -4.18 -12.20
CA HIS A 59 -10.75 -5.16 -12.08
C HIS A 59 -11.79 -4.76 -11.03
N HIS A 60 -11.34 -4.34 -9.84
CA HIS A 60 -12.21 -4.09 -8.68
C HIS A 60 -12.21 -2.64 -8.20
N LYS A 61 -11.41 -1.76 -8.80
CA LYS A 61 -11.20 -0.39 -8.32
C LYS A 61 -10.69 -0.33 -6.87
N THR A 62 -10.08 -1.41 -6.39
CA THR A 62 -9.50 -1.50 -5.05
C THR A 62 -8.01 -1.26 -5.06
N LEU A 63 -7.50 -0.69 -3.97
CA LEU A 63 -6.09 -0.54 -3.68
C LEU A 63 -5.75 -1.37 -2.45
N PHE A 64 -4.55 -1.96 -2.42
CA PHE A 64 -4.11 -2.78 -1.31
C PHE A 64 -3.33 -1.94 -0.30
N PRO A 65 -3.76 -1.85 0.97
CA PRO A 65 -3.08 -1.02 1.96
C PRO A 65 -1.78 -1.68 2.47
N VAL A 66 -0.72 -0.88 2.53
CA VAL A 66 0.55 -1.23 3.18
C VAL A 66 0.85 -0.18 4.24
N TRP A 67 0.77 -0.60 5.51
CA TRP A 67 0.91 0.28 6.66
C TRP A 67 2.36 0.53 7.00
N ASP A 68 2.68 1.79 7.26
CA ASP A 68 3.98 2.22 7.73
C ASP A 68 3.89 2.80 9.15
N VAL A 69 5.04 2.97 9.80
CA VAL A 69 5.17 3.55 11.15
C VAL A 69 4.55 4.96 11.26
N LYS A 70 4.37 5.65 10.14
CA LYS A 70 3.74 6.97 10.05
C LYS A 70 2.23 6.98 10.28
N GLY A 71 1.61 5.81 10.47
CA GLY A 71 0.16 5.69 10.72
C GLY A 71 -0.72 5.87 9.49
N ARG A 72 -0.17 6.26 8.35
CA ARG A 72 -0.92 6.35 7.09
C ARG A 72 -0.48 5.26 6.12
N PRO A 73 -1.41 4.45 5.58
CA PRO A 73 -1.03 3.42 4.63
C PRO A 73 -0.63 4.04 3.30
N MET A 74 0.39 3.46 2.67
CA MET A 74 0.55 3.58 1.23
C MET A 74 -0.41 2.62 0.54
N TYR A 75 -0.88 3.00 -0.63
CA TYR A 75 -1.85 2.21 -1.38
C TYR A 75 -1.19 1.55 -2.58
N ALA A 76 -1.31 0.23 -2.70
CA ALA A 76 -0.68 -0.53 -3.77
C ALA A 76 -1.68 -0.96 -4.85
N VAL A 77 -1.34 -0.63 -6.09
CA VAL A 77 -1.87 -1.27 -7.30
C VAL A 77 -1.03 -2.51 -7.57
N LEU A 78 -1.66 -3.67 -7.55
CA LEU A 78 -1.03 -4.97 -7.64
C LEU A 78 -1.38 -5.61 -8.97
N MET A 79 -0.36 -6.02 -9.74
CA MET A 79 -0.57 -6.93 -10.86
C MET A 79 -1.07 -8.29 -10.35
N ASN A 80 -2.08 -8.85 -11.00
CA ASN A 80 -2.46 -10.25 -10.79
C ASN A 80 -1.92 -11.11 -11.91
N TYR A 81 -1.41 -12.26 -11.53
CA TYR A 81 -0.95 -13.28 -12.42
C TYR A 81 -1.87 -14.49 -12.38
N LYS A 82 -2.09 -15.14 -13.53
CA LYS A 82 -2.84 -16.38 -13.62
C LYS A 82 -1.94 -17.51 -14.07
N CYS A 83 -1.99 -18.62 -13.34
CA CYS A 83 -1.29 -19.84 -13.71
C CYS A 83 -2.08 -20.58 -14.81
N PRO A 84 -1.47 -20.91 -15.96
CA PRO A 84 -2.16 -21.66 -17.01
C PRO A 84 -2.39 -23.13 -16.64
N GLN A 85 -1.61 -23.69 -15.72
CA GLN A 85 -1.68 -25.11 -15.36
C GLN A 85 -2.71 -25.38 -14.24
N CYS A 86 -2.54 -24.77 -13.06
CA CYS A 86 -3.46 -25.00 -11.94
C CYS A 86 -4.56 -23.92 -11.82
N GLN A 87 -4.63 -22.97 -12.75
CA GLN A 87 -5.62 -21.88 -12.78
C GLN A 87 -5.62 -20.94 -11.56
N SER A 88 -4.67 -21.08 -10.64
CA SER A 88 -4.52 -20.19 -9.49
C SER A 88 -4.25 -18.75 -9.91
N ASN A 89 -4.83 -17.82 -9.15
CA ASN A 89 -4.50 -16.40 -9.21
C ASN A 89 -3.43 -16.10 -8.15
N VAL A 90 -2.41 -15.37 -8.54
CA VAL A 90 -1.29 -14.99 -7.67
C VAL A 90 -1.11 -13.48 -7.77
N ALA A 91 -1.30 -12.76 -6.68
CA ALA A 91 -1.04 -11.32 -6.64
C ALA A 91 0.46 -11.05 -6.63
N ALA A 92 0.89 -9.89 -7.16
CA ALA A 92 2.31 -9.52 -7.17
C ALA A 92 2.94 -9.41 -5.78
N ASN A 93 2.14 -9.14 -4.75
CA ASN A 93 2.59 -9.08 -3.36
C ASN A 93 2.40 -10.41 -2.59
N ASP A 94 2.07 -11.53 -3.25
CA ASP A 94 1.94 -12.83 -2.59
C ASP A 94 3.27 -13.23 -1.94
N GLY A 95 3.25 -13.56 -0.64
CA GLY A 95 4.47 -13.90 0.11
C GLY A 95 5.27 -15.07 -0.45
N LYS A 96 4.62 -16.07 -1.05
CA LYS A 96 5.31 -17.22 -1.66
C LYS A 96 5.94 -16.82 -2.99
N LEU A 97 5.26 -16.00 -3.79
CA LEU A 97 5.83 -15.42 -5.01
C LEU A 97 7.05 -14.55 -4.66
N LEU A 98 6.90 -13.61 -3.71
CA LEU A 98 7.98 -12.74 -3.23
C LEU A 98 9.20 -13.52 -2.76
N SER A 99 8.98 -14.62 -2.04
CA SER A 99 10.06 -15.49 -1.55
C SER A 99 10.82 -16.21 -2.66
N SER A 100 10.20 -16.38 -3.83
CA SER A 100 10.84 -17.01 -5.01
C SER A 100 11.64 -16.03 -5.88
N LEU A 101 11.46 -14.73 -5.68
CA LEU A 101 12.14 -13.69 -6.46
C LEU A 101 13.58 -13.49 -5.96
N PRO A 102 14.51 -13.08 -6.85
CA PRO A 102 15.82 -12.59 -6.45
C PRO A 102 15.71 -11.47 -5.41
N THR A 103 16.63 -11.47 -4.44
CA THR A 103 16.61 -10.52 -3.30
C THR A 103 16.56 -9.07 -3.76
N TYR A 104 17.32 -8.70 -4.78
CA TYR A 104 17.34 -7.31 -5.27
C TYR A 104 16.00 -6.87 -5.87
N LEU A 105 15.21 -7.79 -6.43
CA LEU A 105 13.87 -7.48 -6.94
C LEU A 105 12.86 -7.43 -5.79
N ARG A 106 12.84 -8.43 -4.90
CA ARG A 106 11.83 -8.47 -3.83
C ARG A 106 11.93 -7.25 -2.90
N CYS A 107 13.13 -6.73 -2.64
CA CYS A 107 13.36 -5.54 -1.82
C CYS A 107 12.73 -4.25 -2.40
N MET A 108 12.27 -4.27 -3.66
CA MET A 108 11.48 -3.17 -4.21
C MET A 108 10.08 -3.08 -3.61
N TYR A 109 9.56 -4.16 -3.00
CA TYR A 109 8.34 -4.16 -2.22
C TYR A 109 8.70 -4.04 -0.74
N PRO A 110 8.16 -3.07 0.02
CA PRO A 110 8.69 -2.69 1.34
C PRO A 110 8.26 -3.62 2.48
N VAL A 111 7.92 -4.88 2.18
CA VAL A 111 7.32 -5.85 3.12
C VAL A 111 8.16 -7.11 3.09
N ASN A 112 8.46 -7.64 4.28
CA ASN A 112 9.14 -8.93 4.38
C ASN A 112 8.21 -10.05 3.84
N PRO A 113 8.67 -10.88 2.90
CA PRO A 113 7.85 -11.92 2.29
C PRO A 113 7.13 -12.87 3.27
N ILE A 114 7.69 -13.10 4.46
CA ILE A 114 7.08 -13.96 5.47
C ILE A 114 5.82 -13.34 6.11
N TYR A 115 5.73 -12.01 6.10
CA TYR A 115 4.60 -11.24 6.64
C TYR A 115 3.64 -10.75 5.54
N ALA A 116 3.90 -11.09 4.27
CA ALA A 116 3.07 -10.72 3.13
C ALA A 116 1.84 -11.65 3.01
N THR A 117 0.93 -11.54 3.98
CA THR A 117 -0.32 -12.30 4.06
C THR A 117 -1.47 -11.41 4.56
N GLY A 118 -2.71 -11.76 4.21
CA GLY A 118 -3.93 -11.08 4.69
C GLY A 118 -4.44 -9.96 3.77
N GLY A 119 -5.32 -9.11 4.31
CA GLY A 119 -5.98 -8.02 3.58
C GLY A 119 -5.20 -6.70 3.56
N PHE A 120 -4.08 -6.63 4.29
CA PHE A 120 -3.16 -5.51 4.34
C PHE A 120 -1.78 -6.04 4.69
N HIS A 121 -0.73 -5.30 4.36
CA HIS A 121 0.62 -5.62 4.83
C HIS A 121 1.15 -4.49 5.72
N ILE A 122 2.21 -4.79 6.45
CA ILE A 122 2.99 -3.82 7.23
C ILE A 122 4.40 -3.74 6.64
N THR A 123 5.00 -2.54 6.62
CA THR A 123 6.36 -2.37 6.15
C THR A 123 7.37 -3.13 7.00
N GLU A 124 8.54 -3.44 6.47
CA GLU A 124 9.62 -4.06 7.25
C GLU A 124 9.96 -3.25 8.51
N ALA A 125 9.95 -1.92 8.43
CA ALA A 125 10.18 -1.05 9.57
C ALA A 125 9.11 -1.22 10.66
N LEU A 126 7.83 -1.30 10.27
CA LEU A 126 6.74 -1.52 11.20
C LEU A 126 6.74 -2.96 11.77
N SER A 127 7.11 -3.96 10.97
CA SER A 127 7.32 -5.34 11.45
C SER A 127 8.41 -5.40 12.52
N GLN A 128 9.57 -4.78 12.27
CA GLN A 128 10.68 -4.75 13.24
C GLN A 128 10.28 -4.04 14.53
N LEU A 129 9.53 -2.93 14.43
CA LEU A 129 8.99 -2.24 15.60
C LEU A 129 8.05 -3.15 16.40
N LEU A 130 7.13 -3.84 15.73
CA LEU A 130 6.21 -4.77 16.36
C LEU A 130 6.94 -5.94 17.04
N GLU A 131 7.92 -6.54 16.37
CA GLU A 131 8.76 -7.61 16.93
C GLU A 131 9.48 -7.16 18.20
N ASN A 132 10.08 -5.97 18.19
CA ASN A 132 10.76 -5.41 19.36
C ASN A 132 9.78 -5.15 20.52
N LEU A 133 8.58 -4.64 20.21
CA LEU A 133 7.55 -4.35 21.21
C LEU A 133 6.95 -5.62 21.82
N MET A 134 6.85 -6.70 21.04
CA MET A 134 6.38 -8.01 21.51
C MET A 134 7.25 -8.60 22.62
N VAL A 135 8.53 -8.19 22.71
CA VAL A 135 9.44 -8.59 23.79
C VAL A 135 9.11 -7.88 25.12
N THR A 136 8.47 -6.71 25.08
CA THR A 136 8.34 -5.79 26.23
C THR A 136 6.90 -5.60 26.74
N TYR A 137 6.06 -6.65 26.71
CA TYR A 137 4.63 -6.63 27.12
C TYR A 137 3.67 -5.84 26.20
N ALA A 138 4.17 -5.15 25.18
CA ALA A 138 3.33 -4.53 24.16
C ALA A 138 2.97 -5.56 23.09
N ASN A 139 1.73 -5.53 22.58
CA ASN A 139 1.25 -6.48 21.58
C ASN A 139 0.63 -5.73 20.38
N GLY A 140 -0.03 -6.45 19.48
CA GLY A 140 -0.68 -5.86 18.30
C GLY A 140 -1.72 -4.77 18.62
N ASP A 141 -2.37 -4.80 19.79
CA ASP A 141 -3.32 -3.75 20.21
C ASP A 141 -2.62 -2.41 20.44
N PHE A 142 -1.44 -2.43 21.07
CA PHE A 142 -0.65 -1.22 21.25
C PHE A 142 -0.22 -0.61 19.91
N VAL A 143 0.28 -1.45 18.99
CA VAL A 143 0.69 -0.98 17.65
C VAL A 143 -0.50 -0.45 16.86
N SER A 144 -1.65 -1.12 16.93
CA SER A 144 -2.89 -0.64 16.31
C SER A 144 -3.31 0.74 16.83
N LYS A 145 -3.30 0.94 18.15
CA LYS A 145 -3.62 2.23 18.79
C LYS A 145 -2.64 3.32 18.38
N MET A 146 -1.35 3.01 18.34
CA MET A 146 -0.32 3.95 17.88
C MET A 146 -0.58 4.37 16.42
N LEU A 147 -0.83 3.41 15.51
CA LEU A 147 -1.12 3.72 14.10
C LEU A 147 -2.39 4.60 13.97
N TYR A 148 -3.44 4.27 14.72
CA TYR A 148 -4.67 5.06 14.75
C TYR A 148 -4.45 6.50 15.25
N GLN A 149 -3.62 6.67 16.29
CA GLN A 149 -3.27 7.99 16.79
C GLN A 149 -2.46 8.80 15.78
N GLU A 150 -1.48 8.19 15.11
CA GLU A 150 -0.71 8.87 14.06
C GLU A 150 -1.58 9.24 12.85
N LEU A 151 -2.51 8.36 12.45
CA LEU A 151 -3.50 8.67 11.41
C LEU A 151 -4.34 9.90 11.77
N GLY A 152 -4.83 9.98 13.01
CA GLY A 152 -5.61 11.13 13.50
C GLY A 152 -4.80 12.44 13.56
N ARG A 153 -3.50 12.36 13.90
CA ARG A 153 -2.60 13.52 13.87
C ARG A 153 -2.39 14.04 12.45
N GLU A 154 -2.14 13.15 11.49
CA GLU A 154 -2.00 13.52 10.08
C GLU A 154 -3.30 14.10 9.52
N TYR A 155 -4.45 13.51 9.83
CA TYR A 155 -5.75 14.07 9.47
C TYR A 155 -5.92 15.50 9.97
N THR A 156 -5.62 15.75 11.26
CA THR A 156 -5.73 17.08 11.87
C THR A 156 -4.79 18.09 11.18
N ARG A 157 -3.57 17.69 10.81
CA ARG A 157 -2.62 18.52 10.04
C ARG A 157 -3.18 18.87 8.66
N LYS A 158 -3.78 17.91 7.96
CA LYS A 158 -4.40 18.13 6.65
C LYS A 158 -5.60 19.07 6.73
N VAL A 159 -6.46 18.91 7.73
CA VAL A 159 -7.58 19.83 7.98
C VAL A 159 -7.05 21.24 8.23
N ALA A 160 -6.08 21.41 9.13
CA ALA A 160 -5.53 22.73 9.46
C ALA A 160 -4.93 23.43 8.25
N THR A 161 -4.13 22.71 7.44
CA THR A 161 -3.54 23.26 6.22
C THR A 161 -4.59 23.58 5.16
N TYR A 162 -5.61 22.74 5.00
CA TYR A 162 -6.70 23.01 4.07
C TYR A 162 -7.49 24.26 4.46
N LEU A 163 -7.88 24.37 5.73
CA LEU A 163 -8.65 25.51 6.25
C LEU A 163 -7.85 26.83 6.17
N SER A 164 -6.52 26.79 6.27
CA SER A 164 -5.69 27.99 6.09
C SER A 164 -5.74 28.58 4.68
N LEU A 165 -6.20 27.82 3.68
CA LEU A 165 -6.37 28.30 2.30
C LEU A 165 -7.71 29.02 2.09
N SER A 166 -8.48 29.26 3.15
CA SER A 166 -9.83 29.86 3.10
C SER A 166 -10.75 29.17 2.07
N PRO A 167 -10.89 27.83 2.15
CA PRO A 167 -11.69 27.08 1.21
C PRO A 167 -13.18 27.44 1.34
N THR A 168 -13.94 27.29 0.27
CA THR A 168 -15.40 27.46 0.31
C THR A 168 -16.15 26.16 0.58
N ARG A 169 -15.45 25.02 0.58
CA ARG A 169 -16.01 23.68 0.81
C ARG A 169 -15.42 23.12 2.09
N ASP A 170 -16.22 22.40 2.85
CA ASP A 170 -15.75 21.67 4.03
C ASP A 170 -14.72 20.61 3.65
N PHE A 171 -13.82 20.31 4.58
CA PHE A 171 -12.87 19.21 4.40
C PHE A 171 -13.62 17.87 4.45
N THR A 172 -13.20 16.92 3.60
CA THR A 172 -13.82 15.58 3.57
C THR A 172 -13.71 14.93 4.95
N GLY A 173 -14.84 14.56 5.55
CA GLY A 173 -14.86 13.72 6.75
C GLY A 173 -14.73 12.23 6.38
N GLU A 174 -14.41 11.38 7.37
CA GLU A 174 -14.31 9.92 7.16
C GLU A 174 -15.61 9.28 6.61
N ARG A 175 -16.77 9.93 6.82
CA ARG A 175 -18.10 9.43 6.43
C ARG A 175 -18.43 9.55 4.93
N GLU A 176 -17.63 10.26 4.13
CA GLU A 176 -17.91 10.42 2.68
C GLU A 176 -17.38 9.25 1.82
N TYR A 177 -16.64 8.30 2.38
CA TYR A 177 -16.05 7.16 1.65
C TYR A 177 -16.91 5.88 1.66
N GLU A 178 -18.13 5.93 2.20
CA GLU A 178 -19.07 4.79 2.28
C GLU A 178 -20.16 4.77 1.19
N SER A 179 -20.10 5.66 0.20
CA SER A 179 -21.07 5.73 -0.90
C SER A 179 -20.58 5.08 -2.19
#